data_AF-A0A939P8Q8-F1
#
_entry.id   AF-A0A939P8Q8-F1
#
_cell.length_a   1.000
_cell.length_b   1.000
_cell.length_c   1.000
_cell.angle_alpha   90.00
_cell.angle_beta   90.00
_cell.angle_gamma   90.00
#
_symmetry.space_group_name_H-M   'P 1'
#
loop_
_entity.id
_entity.type
_entity.pdbx_description
1 polymer ?
#
loop_
_entity_poly.entity_id
_entity_poly.type
_entity_poly.pdbx_seq_one_letter_code
_entity_poly.pdbx_strand_id
1 'polypeptide(L)' 'MTDTIVPQLIFTLNVAWEIASRETPDYDLVVYFIQQAIQAAQEEALRHGTVIASEEKSELQ' A
#
# COMPACT_ATOMS: atom_id res chain seq x y z
N MET A 1 -17.38 10.65 1.36
CA MET A 1 -16.38 10.80 2.46
C MET A 1 -15.35 9.69 2.41
N THR A 2 -15.75 8.45 2.13
CA THR A 2 -14.87 7.31 1.85
C THR A 2 -13.99 7.52 0.61
N ASP A 3 -14.47 8.27 -0.39
CA ASP A 3 -13.81 8.46 -1.69
C ASP A 3 -12.40 9.11 -1.59
N THR A 4 -12.16 9.94 -0.57
CA THR A 4 -10.84 10.57 -0.33
C THR A 4 -9.98 9.82 0.69
N ILE A 5 -10.57 8.95 1.51
CA ILE A 5 -9.86 8.28 2.61
C ILE A 5 -8.99 7.14 2.07
N VAL A 6 -9.48 6.39 1.08
CA VAL A 6 -8.76 5.20 0.61
C VAL A 6 -7.48 5.54 -0.16
N PRO A 7 -7.45 6.52 -1.09
CA PRO A 7 -6.21 6.94 -1.74
C PRO A 7 -5.16 7.48 -0.75
N GLN A 8 -5.60 8.24 0.26
CA GLN A 8 -4.71 8.78 1.31
C GLN A 8 -4.13 7.67 2.20
N LEU A 9 -4.94 6.66 2.53
CA LEU A 9 -4.49 5.51 3.28
C LEU A 9 -3.44 4.72 2.50
N ILE A 10 -3.69 4.41 1.23
CA ILE A 10 -2.74 3.67 0.39
C ILE A 10 -1.44 4.45 0.21
N PHE A 11 -1.51 5.76 -0.05
CA PHE A 11 -0.31 6.60 -0.10
C PHE A 11 0.49 6.51 1.20
N THR A 12 -0.18 6.63 2.35
CA THR A 12 0.47 6.56 3.67
C THR A 12 1.15 5.21 3.89
N LEU A 13 0.49 4.12 3.50
CA LEU A 13 1.03 2.77 3.60
C LEU A 13 2.22 2.55 2.66
N ASN A 14 2.20 3.10 1.45
CA ASN A 14 3.34 3.04 0.54
C ASN A 14 4.56 3.77 1.11
N VAL A 15 4.38 4.96 1.70
CA VAL A 15 5.46 5.68 2.38
C VAL A 15 6.01 4.86 3.56
N ALA A 16 5.14 4.24 4.36
CA ALA A 16 5.56 3.39 5.47
C ALA A 16 6.36 2.16 4.97
N TRP A 17 5.93 1.56 3.86
CA TRP A 17 6.63 0.43 3.22
C TRP A 17 8.04 0.83 2.76
N GLU A 18 8.19 2.00 2.13
CA GLU A 18 9.50 2.51 1.69
C GLU A 18 10.45 2.76 2.86
N ILE A 19 9.94 3.26 3.99
CA ILE A 19 10.73 3.47 5.21
C ILE A 19 11.16 2.11 5.78
N ALA A 20 10.22 1.19 6.00
CA ALA A 20 10.50 -0.11 6.60
C ALA A 20 11.45 -0.97 5.74
N SER A 21 11.34 -0.89 4.41
CA SER A 21 12.18 -1.67 3.49
C SER A 21 13.67 -1.28 3.54
N ARG A 22 14.01 -0.09 4.06
CA ARG A 22 15.41 0.33 4.25
C ARG A 22 16.07 -0.29 5.47
N GLU A 23 15.25 -0.80 6.40
CA GLU A 23 15.68 -1.39 7.67
C GLU A 23 15.68 -2.93 7.61
N THR A 24 15.53 -3.52 6.41
CA THR A 24 15.70 -4.96 6.18
C THR A 24 17.14 -5.37 6.56
N PRO A 25 17.33 -6.49 7.29
CA PRO A 25 16.32 -7.53 7.59
C PRO A 25 15.51 -7.32 8.87
N ASP A 26 15.87 -6.37 9.73
CA ASP A 26 15.26 -6.21 11.06
C ASP A 26 13.75 -5.92 10.98
N TYR A 27 13.29 -5.36 9.85
CA TYR A 27 11.92 -4.94 9.62
C TYR A 27 11.15 -5.82 8.62
N ASP A 28 11.65 -7.00 8.23
CA ASP A 28 11.00 -7.84 7.21
C ASP A 28 9.55 -8.21 7.56
N LEU A 29 9.27 -8.48 8.83
CA LEU A 29 7.90 -8.76 9.29
C LEU A 29 7.00 -7.51 9.20
N VAL A 30 7.56 -6.32 9.44
CA VAL A 30 6.84 -5.04 9.31
C VAL A 30 6.53 -4.77 7.84
N VAL A 31 7.51 -4.97 6.95
CA VAL A 31 7.36 -4.88 5.50
C VAL A 31 6.22 -5.79 5.02
N TYR A 32 6.21 -7.05 5.47
CA TYR A 32 5.16 -8.00 5.14
C TYR A 32 3.76 -7.52 5.57
N PHE A 33 3.62 -7.03 6.81
CA PHE A 33 2.32 -6.54 7.28
C PHE A 33 1.85 -5.28 6.56
N ILE A 34 2.76 -4.38 6.18
CA ILE A 34 2.39 -3.20 5.39
C ILE A 34 1.90 -3.61 4.00
N GLN A 35 2.54 -4.59 3.35
CA GLN A 35 2.06 -5.13 2.08
C GLN A 35 0.66 -5.74 2.19
N GLN A 36 0.38 -6.49 3.26
CA GLN A 36 -0.97 -7.02 3.53
C GLN A 36 -2.00 -5.90 3.76
N ALA A 37 -1.63 -4.83 4.46
CA ALA A 37 -2.51 -3.69 4.68
C ALA A 37 -2.82 -2.93 3.38
N ILE A 38 -1.83 -2.76 2.49
CA ILE A 38 -2.04 -2.15 1.16
C ILE A 38 -3.05 -2.98 0.35
N GLN A 39 -2.86 -4.31 0.33
CA GLN A 39 -3.77 -5.21 -0.38
C GLN A 39 -5.20 -5.11 0.17
N ALA A 40 -5.38 -5.16 1.50
CA ALA A 40 -6.69 -5.04 2.13
C ALA A 40 -7.37 -3.70 1.83
N ALA A 41 -6.61 -2.60 1.80
CA ALA A 41 -7.13 -1.27 1.46
C ALA A 41 -7.59 -1.20 0.00
N GLN A 42 -6.84 -1.80 -0.93
CA GLN A 42 -7.21 -1.88 -2.35
C GLN A 42 -8.47 -2.73 -2.57
N GLU A 43 -8.55 -3.90 -1.92
CA GLU A 43 -9.73 -4.76 -1.98
C GLU A 43 -10.98 -4.05 -1.45
N GLU A 44 -10.85 -3.31 -0.35
CA GLU A 44 -11.97 -2.52 0.19
C GLU A 44 -12.34 -1.38 -0.76
N ALA A 45 -11.36 -0.67 -1.35
CA ALA A 45 -11.61 0.35 -2.37
C ALA A 45 -12.47 -0.21 -3.51
N LEU A 46 -12.11 -1.38 -4.02
CA LEU A 46 -12.80 -2.05 -5.10
C LEU A 46 -14.25 -2.40 -4.72
N ARG A 47 -14.49 -2.89 -3.50
CA ARG A 47 -15.86 -3.16 -3.00
C ARG A 47 -16.74 -1.92 -2.96
N HIS A 48 -16.16 -0.75 -2.70
CA HIS A 48 -16.87 0.53 -2.71
C HIS A 48 -16.87 1.21 -4.09
N GLY A 49 -16.43 0.52 -5.15
CA GLY A 49 -16.42 1.05 -6.52
C GLY A 49 -15.33 2.09 -6.79
N THR A 50 -14.34 2.22 -5.91
CA THR A 50 -13.19 3.11 -6.09
C THR A 50 -12.06 2.36 -6.78
N VAL A 51 -11.76 2.74 -8.03
CA VAL A 51 -10.59 2.22 -8.75
C VAL A 51 -9.38 3.05 -8.35
N ILE A 52 -8.42 2.41 -7.71
CA ILE A 52 -7.13 3.02 -7.38
C ILE A 52 -6.13 2.50 -8.39
N ALA A 53 -5.52 3.42 -9.15
CA ALA A 53 -4.40 3.07 -10.01
C ALA A 53 -3.29 2.52 -9.11
N SER A 54 -3.08 1.21 -9.14
CA SER A 54 -1.86 0.64 -8.62
C SER A 54 -0.75 1.12 -9.55
N GLU A 55 0.23 1.83 -9.00
CA GLU A 55 1.56 1.82 -9.61
C GLU A 55 2.01 0.36 -9.58
N GLU A 56 1.75 -0.37 -10.67
CA GLU A 56 2.58 -1.52 -10.98
C GLU A 56 4.00 -0.98 -10.87
N LYS A 57 4.79 -1.53 -9.95
CA LYS A 57 6.23 -1.36 -10.00
C LYS A 57 6.60 -1.71 -11.44
N SER A 58 6.84 -0.68 -12.25
CA SER A 58 7.47 -0.85 -13.53
C SER A 58 8.77 -1.56 -13.17
N GLU A 59 8.84 -2.84 -13.53
CA GLU A 59 10.11 -3.54 -13.60
C GLU A 59 10.94 -2.68 -14.55
N LEU A 60 11.75 -1.78 -13.96
CA LEU A 60 12.71 -0.99 -14.68
C LEU A 60 13.70 -1.99 -15.28
N GLN A 61 13.43 -2.36 -16.52
CA GLN A 61 14.32 -2.87 -17.57
C GLN A 61 15.15 -4.13 -17.28
#